data_AF-S6A8I3-F1
#
_entry.id   AF-S6A8I3-F1
#
_cell.length_a   1.000
_cell.length_b   1.000
_cell.length_c   1.000
_cell.angle_alpha   90.00
_cell.angle_beta   90.00
_cell.angle_gamma   90.00
#
_symmetry.space_group_name_H-M   'P 1'
#
loop_
_entity.id
_entity.type
_entity.pdbx_description
1 polymer ?
#
loop_
_entity_poly.entity_id
_entity_poly.type
_entity_poly.pdbx_seq_one_letter_code
_entity_poly.pdbx_strand_id
1 'polypeptide(L)'
;MQRDLQKHYGGMWELTAGGSALSRETAIECASRELKEETGIISNDLIEIKRIVHEGYQTLYVVYLHRTDLKKMPSFYKKEKLSATNG
;
A
#
# COMPACT_ATOMS: atom_id res chain seq x y z
N MET A 1 4.93 0.29 -5.73
CA MET A 1 5.98 -0.66 -5.31
C MET A 1 5.99 -1.80 -6.32
N GLN A 2 7.14 -2.40 -6.61
CA GLN A 2 7.16 -3.60 -7.44
C GLN A 2 6.83 -4.80 -6.55
N ARG A 3 5.84 -5.59 -6.96
CA ARG A 3 5.43 -6.79 -6.21
C ARG A 3 6.57 -7.79 -6.17
N ASP A 4 6.74 -8.44 -5.02
CA ASP A 4 7.62 -9.60 -4.92
C ASP A 4 7.29 -10.61 -6.02
N LEU A 5 8.33 -11.13 -6.68
CA LEU A 5 8.20 -12.03 -7.83
C LEU A 5 7.43 -13.32 -7.50
N GLN A 6 7.40 -13.74 -6.24
CA GLN A 6 6.72 -14.96 -5.81
C GLN A 6 5.23 -14.76 -5.49
N LYS A 7 4.75 -13.51 -5.41
CA LYS A 7 3.32 -13.24 -5.17
C LYS A 7 2.50 -13.40 -6.47
N HIS A 8 1.18 -13.58 -6.33
CA HIS A 8 0.26 -13.47 -7.45
C HIS A 8 0.42 -12.07 -8.10
N TYR A 9 0.58 -12.04 -9.42
CA TYR A 9 1.03 -10.86 -10.20
C TYR A 9 2.41 -10.30 -9.80
N GLY A 10 3.36 -11.17 -9.44
CA GLY A 10 4.73 -10.79 -9.07
C GLY A 10 5.46 -10.00 -10.16
N GLY A 11 6.30 -9.05 -9.75
CA GLY A 11 7.02 -8.16 -10.67
C GLY A 11 6.21 -7.00 -11.24
N MET A 12 4.88 -6.97 -11.04
CA MET A 12 4.02 -5.86 -11.44
C MET A 12 4.14 -4.67 -10.50
N TRP A 13 3.87 -3.47 -11.00
CA TRP A 13 3.85 -2.24 -10.19
C TRP A 13 2.44 -1.97 -9.64
N GLU A 14 2.37 -1.70 -8.34
CA GLU A 14 1.11 -1.36 -7.66
C GLU A 14 1.24 -0.15 -6.73
N LEU A 15 0.11 0.25 -6.13
CA LEU A 15 0.05 1.24 -5.05
C LEU A 15 0.99 0.84 -3.90
N THR A 16 1.46 1.81 -3.12
CA THR A 16 2.59 1.63 -2.19
C THR A 16 2.38 0.56 -1.11
N ALA A 17 1.15 0.34 -0.67
CA ALA A 17 0.77 -0.76 0.20
C ALA A 17 -0.68 -1.18 -0.10
N GLY A 18 -1.01 -2.47 0.01
CA GLY A 18 -2.37 -2.91 -0.23
C GLY A 18 -2.65 -4.37 0.12
N GLY A 19 -3.89 -4.63 0.55
CA GLY A 19 -4.37 -5.97 0.87
C GLY A 19 -5.88 -6.00 1.11
N SER A 20 -6.37 -7.13 1.60
CA SER A 20 -7.80 -7.33 1.87
C SER A 20 -8.09 -7.17 3.35
N ALA A 21 -9.21 -6.52 3.67
CA ALA A 21 -9.67 -6.43 5.05
C ALA A 21 -9.99 -7.82 5.57
N LEU A 22 -9.46 -8.15 6.75
CA LEU A 22 -9.77 -9.39 7.44
C LEU A 22 -11.16 -9.30 8.08
N SER A 23 -11.72 -10.45 8.46
CA SER A 23 -12.99 -10.47 9.18
C SER A 23 -12.89 -9.64 10.46
N ARG A 24 -13.85 -8.72 10.65
CA ARG A 24 -13.92 -7.75 11.76
C ARG A 24 -12.91 -6.59 11.69
N GLU A 25 -12.18 -6.40 10.58
CA GLU A 25 -11.46 -5.16 10.31
C GLU A 25 -12.34 -4.15 9.57
N THR A 26 -12.24 -2.89 9.96
CA THR A 26 -12.67 -1.77 9.12
C THR A 26 -11.67 -1.53 7.99
N ALA A 27 -12.09 -0.84 6.92
CA ALA A 27 -11.21 -0.53 5.80
C ALA A 27 -9.96 0.28 6.21
N ILE A 28 -10.07 1.17 7.21
CA ILE A 28 -8.93 1.98 7.68
C ILE A 28 -7.96 1.17 8.54
N GLU A 29 -8.46 0.23 9.35
CA GLU A 29 -7.62 -0.69 10.12
C GLU A 29 -6.82 -1.61 9.21
N CYS A 30 -7.47 -2.17 8.18
CA CYS A 30 -6.79 -2.91 7.12
C CYS A 30 -5.71 -2.07 6.45
N ALA A 31 -6.03 -0.85 6.01
CA ALA A 31 -5.06 0.01 5.34
C ALA A 31 -3.85 0.34 6.23
N SER A 32 -4.07 0.57 7.53
CA SER A 32 -3.00 0.83 8.50
C SER A 32 -2.13 -0.41 8.75
N ARG A 33 -2.76 -1.59 8.90
CA ARG A 33 -2.05 -2.87 9.04
C ARG A 33 -1.18 -3.16 7.82
N GLU A 34 -1.74 -3.13 6.61
CA GLU A 34 -1.02 -3.40 5.36
C GLU A 34 0.12 -2.39 5.15
N LEU A 35 -0.11 -1.10 5.42
CA LEU A 35 0.95 -0.08 5.34
C LEU A 35 2.12 -0.42 6.26
N LYS A 36 1.85 -0.89 7.48
CA LYS A 36 2.88 -1.29 8.44
C LYS A 36 3.57 -2.59 8.04
N GLU A 37 2.82 -3.60 7.62
CA GLU A 37 3.35 -4.92 7.25
C GLU A 37 4.25 -4.85 6.02
N GLU A 38 3.79 -4.14 4.99
CA GLU A 38 4.56 -4.02 3.75
C GLU A 38 5.68 -3.01 3.95
N THR A 39 5.39 -1.82 4.50
CA THR A 39 6.35 -0.71 4.48
C THR A 39 7.06 -0.37 5.79
N GLY A 40 6.60 -0.90 6.92
CA GLY A 40 7.05 -0.52 8.26
C GLY A 40 6.54 0.85 8.74
N ILE A 41 5.75 1.56 7.94
CA ILE A 41 5.23 2.89 8.28
C ILE A 41 3.99 2.74 9.17
N ILE A 42 4.01 3.44 10.31
CA ILE A 42 2.85 3.59 11.19
C ILE A 42 2.27 4.98 10.94
N SER A 43 1.01 5.03 10.50
CA SER A 43 0.29 6.27 10.22
C SER A 43 -0.93 6.37 11.14
N ASN A 44 -1.15 7.57 11.68
CA ASN A 44 -2.34 7.93 12.44
C ASN A 44 -3.24 8.92 11.65
N ASP A 45 -2.91 9.16 10.39
CA ASP A 45 -3.42 10.26 9.55
C ASP A 45 -3.74 9.80 8.12
N LEU A 46 -4.23 8.56 7.97
CA LEU A 46 -4.72 8.05 6.69
C LEU A 46 -5.95 8.84 6.24
N ILE A 47 -5.87 9.40 5.04
CA ILE A 47 -6.96 10.16 4.43
C ILE A 47 -7.63 9.28 3.38
N GLU A 48 -8.90 8.95 3.55
CA GLU A 48 -9.67 8.27 2.50
C GLU A 48 -9.83 9.21 1.30
N ILE A 49 -9.43 8.77 0.11
CA ILE A 49 -9.50 9.58 -1.12
C ILE A 49 -10.46 9.01 -2.16
N LYS A 50 -10.80 7.72 -2.08
CA LYS A 50 -11.67 7.09 -3.07
C LYS A 50 -12.29 5.78 -2.60
N ARG A 51 -13.50 5.49 -3.10
CA ARG A 51 -14.13 4.17 -3.09
C ARG A 51 -14.47 3.75 -4.51
N ILE A 52 -14.21 2.49 -4.86
CA ILE A 52 -14.47 1.93 -6.18
C ILE A 52 -15.13 0.57 -6.00
N VAL A 53 -16.36 0.42 -6.50
CA VAL A 53 -17.01 -0.88 -6.62
C VAL A 53 -16.57 -1.49 -7.94
N HIS A 54 -15.99 -2.69 -7.89
CA HIS A 54 -15.62 -3.45 -9.07
C HIS A 54 -16.56 -4.65 -9.22
N GLU A 55 -17.66 -4.46 -9.95
CA GLU A 55 -18.75 -5.44 -10.06
C GLU A 55 -18.29 -6.80 -10.56
N GLY A 56 -17.36 -6.83 -11.54
CA GLY A 56 -16.85 -8.10 -12.11
C GLY A 56 -16.04 -8.97 -11.14
N TYR A 57 -15.48 -8.36 -10.08
CA TYR A 57 -14.76 -9.10 -9.03
C TYR A 57 -15.54 -9.12 -7.71
N GLN A 58 -16.73 -8.51 -7.68
CA GLN A 58 -17.54 -8.33 -6.47
C GLN A 58 -16.73 -7.73 -5.30
N THR A 59 -15.84 -6.78 -5.62
CA THR A 59 -14.89 -6.20 -4.67
C THR A 59 -15.14 -4.70 -4.50
N LEU A 60 -15.05 -4.20 -3.27
CA LEU A 60 -14.99 -2.78 -2.96
C LEU A 60 -13.55 -2.39 -2.62
N TYR A 61 -12.95 -1.54 -3.43
CA TYR A 61 -11.67 -0.92 -3.12
C TYR A 61 -11.90 0.38 -2.36
N VAL A 62 -11.20 0.55 -1.23
CA VAL A 62 -11.13 1.81 -0.48
C VAL A 62 -9.69 2.26 -0.49
N VAL A 63 -9.44 3.47 -1.01
CA VAL A 63 -8.09 4.00 -1.23
C VAL A 63 -7.80 5.09 -0.22
N TYR A 64 -6.68 4.94 0.47
CA TYR A 64 -6.18 5.91 1.45
C TYR A 64 -4.85 6.52 1.00
N LEU A 65 -4.62 7.77 1.39
CA LEU A 65 -3.39 8.50 1.21
C LEU A 65 -2.72 8.76 2.57
N HIS A 66 -1.43 8.43 2.66
CA HIS A 66 -0.55 8.89 3.73
C HIS A 66 0.52 9.81 3.15
N ARG A 67 0.77 10.95 3.80
CA ARG A 67 1.86 11.87 3.44
C ARG A 67 2.95 11.78 4.50
N THR A 68 4.16 11.44 4.08
CA THR A 68 5.31 11.37 4.98
C THR A 68 6.58 11.86 4.32
N ASP A 69 7.52 12.31 5.14
CA ASP A 69 8.83 12.74 4.68
C ASP A 69 9.67 11.52 4.27
N LEU A 70 10.36 11.60 3.13
CA LEU A 70 11.24 10.52 2.68
C LEU A 70 12.29 10.12 3.74
N LYS A 71 12.70 11.07 4.59
CA LYS A 71 13.63 10.83 5.71
C LYS A 71 13.06 9.87 6.75
N LYS A 72 11.75 9.90 6.97
CA LYS A 72 11.00 9.08 7.94
C LYS A 72 10.62 7.71 7.39
N MET A 73 10.80 7.47 6.09
CA MET A 73 10.64 6.13 5.53
C MET A 73 11.79 5.21 5.99
N PRO A 74 11.52 3.92 6.22
CA PRO A 74 12.57 2.95 6.54
C PRO A 74 13.65 2.87 5.45
N SER A 75 14.88 2.53 5.84
CA SER A 75 16.06 2.55 4.95
C SER A 75 15.95 1.63 3.75
N PHE A 76 15.21 0.52 3.86
CA PHE A 76 14.91 -0.41 2.77
C PHE A 76 14.24 0.32 1.58
N TYR A 77 13.25 1.18 1.87
CA TYR A 77 12.49 1.94 0.87
C TYR A 77 13.29 3.07 0.19
N LYS A 78 14.36 3.55 0.84
CA LYS A 78 15.20 4.60 0.27
C LYS A 78 16.02 4.08 -0.92
N LYS A 79 16.36 2.78 -0.96
CA LYS A 79 17.17 2.19 -2.03
C LYS A 79 16.37 1.94 -3.32
N GLU A 80 15.14 1.43 -3.23
CA GLU A 80 14.33 1.11 -4.41
C GLU A 80 13.88 2.35 -5.21
N LYS A 81 13.65 3.49 -4.55
CA LYS A 81 13.27 4.73 -5.27
C LYS A 81 14.44 5.39 -6.01
N LEU A 82 15.68 5.21 -5.52
CA LEU A 82 16.87 5.75 -6.19
C LEU A 82 17.21 4.98 -7.48
N SER A 83 16.89 3.68 -7.56
CA SER A 83 17.06 2.90 -8.78
C SER A 83 15.99 3.17 -9.85
N ALA A 84 14.81 3.65 -9.46
CA ALA A 84 13.73 4.00 -10.39
C ALA A 84 13.91 5.35 -11.10
N THR A 85 14.87 6.18 -10.67
CA THR A 85 15.17 7.51 -11.26
C THR A 85 16.36 7.51 -12.23
N ASN A 86 17.01 6.36 -12.46
CA ASN A 86 18.14 6.22 -13.38
C ASN A 86 17.77 5.41 -14.64
N GLY A 87 16.62 5.71 -15.24
CA GLY A 87 16.16 5.13 -16.51
C GLY A 87 15.66 6.21 -17.46
#